data_AF-A0A9E3DJ85-F1
#
_entry.id   AF-A0A9E3DJ85-F1
#
_cell.length_a   1.000
_cell.length_b   1.000
_cell.length_c   1.000
_cell.angle_alpha   90.00
_cell.angle_beta   90.00
_cell.angle_gamma   90.00
#
_symmetry.space_group_name_H-M   'P 1'
#
loop_
_entity.id
_entity.type
_entity.pdbx_description
1 polymer ?
#
loop_
_entity_poly.entity_id
_entity_poly.type
_entity_poly.pdbx_seq_one_letter_code
_entity_poly.pdbx_strand_id
1 'polypeptide(L)' 'MKQSDIFRENAENCLQLAERAEGQPAFRRYSRMAQAWHALALEQDWLDGEISPLHLRVLTQ' A
#
# COMPACT_ATOMS: atom_id res chain seq x y z
N MET A 1 8.54 13.68 6.10
CA MET A 1 7.87 12.51 5.49
C MET A 1 8.91 11.71 4.74
N LYS A 2 8.95 10.40 4.99
CA LYS A 2 9.76 9.46 4.19
C LYS A 2 8.99 9.06 2.92
N GLN A 3 9.68 8.47 1.96
CA GLN A 3 9.05 8.01 0.72
C GLN A 3 8.00 6.92 0.98
N SER A 4 8.25 6.04 1.95
CA SER A 4 7.28 5.01 2.37
C SER A 4 6.02 5.61 3.02
N ASP A 5 6.13 6.75 3.72
CA ASP A 5 4.97 7.48 4.27
C ASP A 5 4.06 7.98 3.13
N ILE A 6 4.65 8.56 2.08
CA ILE A 6 3.90 9.04 0.90
C ILE A 6 3.16 7.88 0.23
N PHE A 7 3.78 6.71 0.13
CA PHE A 7 3.12 5.53 -0.41
C PHE A 7 1.96 5.05 0.48
N ARG A 8 2.08 5.11 1.81
CA ARG A 8 0.97 4.80 2.73
C ARG A 8 -0.19 5.78 2.58
N GLU A 9 0.09 7.08 2.49
CA GLU A 9 -0.95 8.10 2.25
C GLU A 9 -1.68 7.85 0.92
N ASN A 10 -0.95 7.47 -0.14
CA ASN A 10 -1.58 7.10 -1.41
C ASN A 10 -2.47 5.86 -1.28
N ALA A 11 -2.06 4.88 -0.47
CA ALA A 11 -2.88 3.71 -0.20
C ALA A 11 -4.18 4.08 0.52
N GLU A 12 -4.10 4.92 1.56
CA GLU A 12 -5.26 5.43 2.29
C GLU A 12 -6.22 6.22 1.38
N ASN A 13 -5.67 7.09 0.53
CA ASN A 13 -6.46 7.84 -0.46
C ASN A 13 -7.20 6.89 -1.43
N CYS A 14 -6.53 5.82 -1.87
CA CYS A 14 -7.18 4.80 -2.70
C CYS A 14 -8.29 4.06 -1.95
N LEU A 15 -8.13 3.76 -0.66
CA LEU A 15 -9.19 3.14 0.15
C LEU A 15 -10.39 4.07 0.30
N GLN A 16 -10.18 5.36 0.57
CA GLN A 16 -11.26 6.35 0.63
C GLN A 16 -12.02 6.48 -0.71
N LEU A 17 -11.31 6.37 -1.84
CA LEU A 17 -11.94 6.31 -3.16
C LEU A 17 -12.72 5.01 -3.37
N ALA A 18 -12.21 3.88 -2.89
CA ALA A 18 -12.91 2.60 -2.95
C ALA A 18 -14.22 2.65 -2.16
N GLU A 19 -14.21 3.17 -0.93
CA GLU A 19 -15.39 3.30 -0.07
C GLU A 19 -16.51 4.12 -0.72
N ARG A 20 -16.16 5.13 -1.53
CA ARG A 20 -17.10 6.01 -2.23
C ARG A 20 -17.42 5.54 -3.65
N ALA A 21 -16.82 4.44 -4.11
CA ALA A 21 -16.93 4.02 -5.49
C ALA A 21 -18.34 3.49 -5.81
N GLU A 22 -18.91 4.00 -6.91
CA GLU A 22 -20.17 3.46 -7.42
C GLU A 22 -19.92 2.15 -8.17
N GLY A 23 -20.26 1.06 -7.50
CA GLY A 23 -20.25 -0.26 -8.08
C GLY A 23 -18.93 -1.01 -7.95
N GLN A 24 -19.06 -2.32 -8.18
CA GLN A 24 -18.01 -3.30 -7.93
C GLN A 24 -16.73 -3.12 -8.78
N PRO A 25 -16.78 -2.71 -10.06
CA PRO A 25 -15.56 -2.51 -10.84
C PRO A 25 -14.64 -1.41 -10.28
N ALA A 26 -15.21 -0.25 -9.94
CA ALA A 26 -14.45 0.89 -9.40
C ALA A 26 -13.89 0.59 -8.01
N PHE A 27 -14.72 -0.01 -7.14
CA PHE A 27 -14.27 -0.49 -5.82
C PHE A 27 -13.05 -1.41 -5.93
N ARG A 28 -13.11 -2.43 -6.81
CA ARG A 28 -12.00 -3.38 -7.01
C ARG A 28 -10.76 -2.71 -7.57
N ARG A 29 -10.91 -1.73 -8.48
CA ARG A 29 -9.78 -0.98 -9.04
C ARG A 29 -9.03 -0.23 -7.95
N TYR A 30 -9.74 0.57 -7.16
CA TYR A 30 -9.13 1.36 -6.09
C TYR A 30 -8.54 0.49 -4.98
N SER A 31 -9.20 -0.61 -4.62
CA SER A 31 -8.67 -1.58 -3.64
C SER A 31 -7.33 -2.19 -4.09
N ARG A 32 -7.20 -2.55 -5.38
CA ARG A 32 -5.93 -3.07 -5.93
C ARG A 32 -4.84 -2.01 -5.94
N MET A 33 -5.18 -0.76 -6.23
CA MET A 33 -4.22 0.35 -6.16
C MET A 33 -3.72 0.56 -4.73
N ALA A 34 -4.61 0.50 -3.73
CA ALA A 34 -4.21 0.60 -2.32
C ALA A 34 -3.23 -0.52 -1.93
N GLN A 35 -3.51 -1.76 -2.33
CA GLN A 35 -2.62 -2.90 -2.09
C GLN A 35 -1.24 -2.70 -2.75
N ALA A 36 -1.21 -2.20 -3.99
CA ALA A 36 0.04 -1.92 -4.69
C ALA A 36 0.86 -0.82 -3.98
N TRP A 37 0.21 0.24 -3.51
CA TRP A 37 0.87 1.29 -2.74
C TRP A 37 1.42 0.79 -1.40
N HIS A 38 0.68 -0.06 -0.68
CA HIS A 38 1.20 -0.71 0.53
C HIS A 38 2.42 -1.59 0.26
N ALA A 39 2.40 -2.36 -0.83
CA ALA A 39 3.54 -3.18 -1.23
C ALA A 39 4.78 -2.32 -1.52
N LEU A 40 4.61 -1.18 -2.20
CA LEU A 40 5.68 -0.22 -2.45
C LEU A 40 6.19 0.42 -1.16
N ALA A 41 5.32 0.75 -0.21
CA ALA A 41 5.73 1.28 1.09
C ALA A 41 6.60 0.28 1.87
N LEU A 42 6.22 -1.00 1.86
CA LEU A 42 6.97 -2.07 2.50
C LEU A 42 8.34 -2.29 1.84
N GLU A 43 8.37 -2.33 0.51
CA GLU A 43 9.62 -2.44 -0.25
C GLU A 43 10.55 -1.24 0.04
N GLN A 44 9.99 -0.03 0.10
CA GLN A 44 10.76 1.18 0.37
C GLN A 44 11.37 1.16 1.78
N ASP A 45 10.62 0.74 2.81
CA ASP A 45 11.17 0.57 4.15
C ASP A 45 12.31 -0.46 4.17
N TRP A 46 12.24 -1.51 3.34
CA TRP A 46 13.31 -2.49 3.24
C TRP A 46 14.56 -1.92 2.57
N LEU A 47 14.38 -1.20 1.47
CA LEU A 47 15.47 -0.52 0.76
C LEU A 47 16.15 0.53 1.65
N ASP A 48 15.38 1.22 2.48
CA ASP A 48 15.88 2.21 3.43
C ASP A 48 16.49 1.58 4.70
N GLY A 49 16.39 0.26 4.87
CA GLY A 49 16.94 -0.47 6.02
C GLY A 49 16.12 -0.36 7.31
N GLU A 50 14.89 0.16 7.23
CA GLU A 50 13.97 0.32 8.35
C GLU A 50 13.36 -1.01 8.78
N ILE A 51 13.20 -1.95 7.82
CA ILE A 51 12.76 -3.32 8.09
C ILE A 51 13.82 -4.34 7.69
N SER A 52 14.10 -5.29 8.58
CA SER A 52 14.97 -6.41 8.27
C SER A 52 14.36 -7.30 7.17
N PRO A 53 15.17 -7.83 6.23
CA PRO A 53 14.69 -8.79 5.23
C PRO A 53 14.06 -10.07 5.83
N LEU A 54 14.32 -10.36 7.11
CA LEU A 54 13.66 -11.46 7.84
C LEU A 54 12.18 -11.17 8.16
N HIS A 55 11.77 -9.89 8.25
CA HIS A 55 10.38 -9.48 8.52
C HIS A 55 9.49 -9.50 7.26
N LEU A 56 10.06 -9.23 6.09
CA LEU A 56 9.32 -9.19 4.80
C LEU A 56 8.67 -10.53 4.42
N ARG A 57 9.29 -11.67 4.79
CA ARG A 57 8.77 -13.02 4.50
C ARG A 57 7.53 -13.40 5.31
N VAL A 58 7.23 -12.68 6.39
CA VAL A 58 6.09 -12.95 7.27
C VAL A 58 4.85 -12.20 6.81
N LEU A 59 5.01 -11.03 6.17
CA LEU A 59 3.90 -10.15 5.75
C LEU A 59 3.36 -10.44 4.35
N THR A 60 4.00 -11.35 3.61
CA THR A 60 3.67 -11.71 2.23
C THR A 60 3.04 -13.11 2.08
N GLN A 61 2.75 -13.79 3.21
CA GLN A 61 2.00 -15.06 3.28
C GLN A 61 0.55 -14.84 3.70
#